data_AF-A0A2W4KT12-F1
#
_entry.id   AF-A0A2W4KT12-F1
#
_cell.length_a   1.000
_cell.length_b   1.000
_cell.length_c   1.000
_cell.angle_alpha   90.00
_cell.angle_beta   90.00
_cell.angle_gamma   90.00
#
_symmetry.space_group_name_H-M   'P 1'
#
loop_
_entity.id
_entity.type
_entity.pdbx_description
1 polymer ?
#
loop_
_entity_poly.entity_id
_entity_poly.type
_entity_poly.pdbx_seq_one_letter_code
_entity_poly.pdbx_strand_id
1 'polypeptide(L)'
;MNITLAQIVVWLIIGLIGGTIAGIVVKWQRTGFGFWANFGIGLVGALVGGLIFRIFNLLPDLEQIAISLRDVAAATVGSLIFLVALWIWQHFSR
;
A
#
# COMPACT_ATOMS: atom_id res chain seq x y z
N MET A 1 -8.74 -20.92 -4.28
CA MET A 1 -8.45 -19.48 -4.50
C MET A 1 -7.05 -19.40 -5.09
N ASN A 2 -6.91 -18.97 -6.35
CA ASN A 2 -5.60 -18.80 -6.97
C ASN A 2 -5.04 -17.45 -6.52
N ILE A 3 -4.09 -17.45 -5.59
CA ILE A 3 -3.34 -16.25 -5.23
C ILE A 3 -2.49 -15.89 -6.45
N THR A 4 -2.73 -14.70 -7.02
CA THR A 4 -1.96 -14.22 -8.17
C THR A 4 -0.71 -13.49 -7.71
N LEU A 5 0.33 -13.47 -8.53
CA LEU A 5 1.57 -12.74 -8.22
C LEU A 5 1.31 -11.23 -8.02
N ALA A 6 0.36 -10.68 -8.77
CA ALA A 6 -0.13 -9.31 -8.57
C ALA A 6 -0.72 -9.10 -7.17
N GLN A 7 -1.50 -10.06 -6.67
CA GLN A 7 -2.09 -10.00 -5.33
C GLN A 7 -1.03 -10.01 -4.24
N ILE A 8 0.01 -10.82 -4.40
CA ILE A 8 1.14 -10.85 -3.48
C ILE A 8 1.83 -9.48 -3.46
N VAL A 9 2.16 -8.91 -4.62
CA VAL A 9 2.85 -7.61 -4.73
C VAL A 9 2.07 -6.49 -4.02
N VAL A 10 0.75 -6.43 -4.21
CA VAL A 10 -0.06 -5.40 -3.54
C VAL A 10 -0.12 -5.61 -2.04
N TRP A 11 -0.16 -6.86 -1.57
CA TRP A 11 -0.03 -7.15 -0.14
C TRP A 11 1.29 -6.63 0.44
N LEU A 12 2.40 -6.77 -0.30
CA LEU A 12 3.68 -6.20 0.12
C LEU A 12 3.61 -4.67 0.17
N ILE A 13 3.00 -4.02 -0.84
CA ILE A 13 2.87 -2.55 -0.87
C ILE A 13 2.01 -2.05 0.30
N ILE A 14 0.83 -2.63 0.51
CA ILE A 14 -0.08 -2.24 1.59
C ILE A 14 0.56 -2.50 2.95
N GLY A 15 1.21 -3.66 3.13
CA GLY A 15 1.97 -3.97 4.33
C GLY A 15 3.07 -2.95 4.61
N LEU A 16 3.85 -2.57 3.59
CA LEU A 16 4.90 -1.58 3.75
C LEU A 16 4.35 -0.21 4.13
N ILE A 17 3.27 0.25 3.49
CA ILE A 17 2.63 1.53 3.76
C ILE A 17 2.04 1.54 5.18
N GLY A 18 1.17 0.59 5.49
CA GLY A 18 0.49 0.52 6.79
C GLY A 18 1.49 0.34 7.94
N GLY A 19 2.50 -0.49 7.75
CA GLY A 19 3.56 -0.72 8.72
C GLY A 19 4.46 0.48 8.96
N THR A 20 4.77 1.25 7.90
CA THR A 20 5.55 2.49 8.03
C THR A 20 4.73 3.57 8.74
N ILE A 21 3.45 3.70 8.42
CA ILE A 21 2.54 4.63 9.11
C ILE A 21 2.44 4.25 10.60
N ALA A 22 2.18 2.97 10.91
CA ALA A 22 2.13 2.50 12.29
C ALA A 22 3.45 2.74 13.02
N GLY A 23 4.59 2.48 12.37
CA GLY A 23 5.91 2.74 12.92
C GLY A 23 6.16 4.22 13.23
N ILE A 24 5.79 5.12 12.32
CA ILE A 24 5.90 6.57 12.51
C ILE A 24 5.00 7.04 13.66
N VAL A 25 3.74 6.60 13.70
CA VAL A 25 2.77 6.98 14.73
C VAL A 25 3.23 6.54 16.12
N VAL A 26 3.78 5.33 16.24
CA VAL A 26 4.23 4.80 17.54
C VAL A 26 5.56 5.42 17.98
N LYS A 27 6.54 5.56 17.09
CA LYS A 27 7.88 6.06 17.45
C LYS A 27 8.03 7.58 17.39
N TRP A 28 7.08 8.31 16.79
CA TRP A 28 7.20 9.74 16.50
C TRP A 28 8.45 10.12 15.67
N GLN A 29 9.00 9.16 14.91
CA GLN A 29 10.20 9.32 14.09
C GLN A 29 9.90 8.90 12.65
N ARG A 30 10.45 9.64 11.67
CA ARG A 30 10.16 9.42 10.24
C ARG A 30 10.53 8.02 9.72
N THR A 31 11.47 7.34 10.38
CA THR A 31 11.89 5.98 10.04
C THR A 31 11.09 4.89 10.78
N GLY A 32 10.34 5.24 11.82
CA GLY A 32 9.60 4.27 12.65
C GLY A 32 10.51 3.22 13.28
N PHE A 33 10.24 1.93 13.02
CA PHE A 33 11.07 0.80 13.46
C PHE A 33 12.15 0.40 12.45
N GLY A 34 12.27 1.09 11.31
CA GLY A 34 13.12 0.71 10.18
C GLY A 34 12.40 -0.15 9.15
N PHE A 35 12.97 -0.29 7.95
CA PHE A 35 12.28 -0.85 6.78
C PHE A 35 11.71 -2.26 7.01
N TRP A 36 12.54 -3.22 7.41
CA TRP A 36 12.13 -4.61 7.60
C TRP A 36 11.14 -4.79 8.76
N ALA A 37 11.33 -4.05 9.84
CA ALA A 37 10.44 -4.11 11.00
C ALA A 37 9.08 -3.48 10.69
N ASN A 38 9.06 -2.30 10.06
CA ASN A 38 7.83 -1.66 9.60
C ASN A 38 7.08 -2.60 8.65
N PHE A 39 7.78 -3.21 7.69
CA PHE A 39 7.18 -4.17 6.76
C PHE A 39 6.52 -5.36 7.46
N GLY A 40 7.23 -6.02 8.39
CA GLY A 40 6.69 -7.13 9.17
C GLY A 40 5.48 -6.71 10.03
N ILE A 41 5.58 -5.57 10.71
CA ILE A 41 4.48 -5.00 11.51
C ILE A 41 3.26 -4.73 10.64
N GLY A 42 3.46 -4.20 9.43
CA GLY A 42 2.38 -3.89 8.52
C GLY A 42 1.73 -5.11 7.89
N LEU A 43 2.47 -6.17 7.59
CA LEU A 43 1.89 -7.45 7.16
C LEU A 43 1.02 -8.06 8.26
N VAL A 44 1.51 -8.10 9.50
CA VAL A 44 0.73 -8.58 10.65
C VAL A 44 -0.49 -7.69 10.89
N GLY A 45 -0.32 -6.38 10.81
CA GLY A 45 -1.40 -5.40 10.95
C GLY A 45 -2.47 -5.53 9.87
N ALA A 46 -2.10 -5.80 8.62
CA ALA A 46 -3.05 -6.04 7.53
C ALA A 46 -3.88 -7.31 7.75
N LEU A 47 -3.24 -8.38 8.24
CA LEU A 47 -3.92 -9.63 8.61
C LEU A 47 -4.89 -9.42 9.78
N VAL A 48 -4.41 -8.84 10.87
CA VAL A 48 -5.19 -8.64 12.11
C VAL A 48 -6.30 -7.62 11.87
N GLY A 49 -5.99 -6.49 11.26
CA GLY A 49 -6.95 -5.44 10.92
C GLY A 49 -8.02 -5.95 9.96
N GLY A 50 -7.64 -6.65 8.90
CA GLY A 50 -8.60 -7.24 7.95
C GLY A 50 -9.53 -8.26 8.61
N LEU A 51 -9.01 -9.07 9.54
CA LEU A 51 -9.82 -10.03 10.30
C LEU A 51 -10.77 -9.34 11.28
N ILE A 52 -10.31 -8.31 12.01
CA ILE A 52 -11.15 -7.51 12.91
C ILE A 52 -12.26 -6.80 12.14
N PHE A 53 -11.95 -6.12 11.04
CA PHE A 53 -12.93 -5.40 10.24
C PHE A 53 -14.01 -6.34 9.70
N ARG A 54 -13.61 -7.54 9.26
CA ARG A 54 -14.53 -8.56 8.78
C ARG A 54 -15.43 -9.13 9.87
N ILE A 55 -14.90 -9.40 11.07
CA ILE A 55 -15.69 -9.97 12.18
C ILE A 55 -16.67 -8.96 12.73
N PHE A 56 -16.24 -7.72 12.93
CA PHE A 56 -17.06 -6.67 13.54
C PHE A 56 -17.88 -5.88 12.52
N ASN A 57 -17.79 -6.24 11.23
CA ASN A 57 -18.41 -5.53 10.11
C ASN A 57 -18.16 -4.01 10.20
N LEU A 58 -16.92 -3.64 10.54
CA LEU A 58 -16.55 -2.24 10.74
C LEU A 58 -16.42 -1.57 9.38
N LEU A 59 -17.09 -0.43 9.22
CA LEU A 59 -17.04 0.38 8.00
C LEU A 59 -17.42 -0.41 6.73
N PRO A 60 -18.62 -1.01 6.66
CA PRO A 60 -19.04 -1.84 5.53
C PRO A 60 -19.11 -1.04 4.21
N ASP A 61 -19.36 0.27 4.27
CA ASP A 61 -19.33 1.14 3.08
C ASP A 61 -17.89 1.38 2.55
N LEU A 62 -16.86 1.17 3.36
CA LEU A 62 -15.48 1.14 2.86
C LEU A 62 -15.19 -0.11 2.01
N GLU A 63 -16.02 -1.16 2.10
CA GLU A 63 -15.92 -2.30 1.18
C GLU A 63 -16.35 -1.94 -0.24
N GLN A 64 -17.24 -0.94 -0.42
CA GLN A 64 -17.57 -0.40 -1.75
C GLN A 64 -16.46 0.50 -2.32
N ILE A 65 -15.63 1.09 -1.45
CA ILE A 65 -14.44 1.89 -1.81
C ILE A 65 -13.16 1.04 -1.70
N ALA A 66 -13.28 -0.26 -1.41
CA ALA A 66 -12.13 -1.14 -1.24
C ALA A 66 -11.31 -1.13 -2.51
N ILE A 67 -10.14 -0.51 -2.41
CA ILE A 67 -9.23 -0.31 -3.53
C ILE A 67 -8.94 -1.68 -4.12
N SER A 68 -9.46 -1.92 -5.33
CA SER A 68 -9.24 -3.18 -6.01
C SER A 68 -7.76 -3.32 -6.30
N LEU A 69 -7.27 -4.56 -6.36
CA LEU A 69 -5.94 -4.86 -6.86
C LEU A 69 -5.66 -4.16 -8.21
N ARG A 70 -6.72 -4.08 -9.02
CA ARG A 70 -6.73 -3.39 -10.31
C ARG A 70 -6.52 -1.89 -10.16
N ASP A 71 -7.12 -1.26 -9.16
CA ASP A 71 -7.03 0.20 -8.95
C ASP A 71 -5.63 0.58 -8.45
N VAL A 72 -5.04 -0.22 -7.55
CA VAL A 72 -3.63 -0.06 -7.13
C VAL A 72 -2.68 -0.22 -8.31
N ALA A 73 -2.88 -1.28 -9.12
CA ALA A 73 -2.06 -1.53 -10.30
C ALA A 73 -2.20 -0.42 -11.34
N ALA A 74 -3.44 0.03 -11.61
CA ALA A 74 -3.72 1.12 -12.54
C ALA A 74 -3.10 2.44 -12.08
N ALA A 75 -3.19 2.77 -10.78
CA ALA A 75 -2.55 3.95 -10.22
C ALA A 75 -1.02 3.89 -10.30
N THR A 76 -0.44 2.72 -10.03
CA THR A 76 1.01 2.49 -10.12
C THR A 76 1.49 2.70 -11.55
N VAL A 77 0.87 1.99 -12.51
CA VAL A 77 1.20 2.10 -13.93
C VAL A 77 0.96 3.52 -14.44
N GLY A 78 -0.16 4.15 -14.06
CA GLY A 78 -0.47 5.53 -14.41
C GLY A 78 0.58 6.52 -13.91
N SER A 79 1.04 6.37 -12.67
CA SER A 79 2.12 7.22 -12.12
C SER A 79 3.45 7.03 -12.85
N LEU A 80 3.80 5.79 -13.23
CA LEU A 80 5.03 5.51 -13.96
C LEU A 80 5.01 6.15 -15.35
N ILE A 81 3.89 6.02 -16.05
CA ILE A 81 3.69 6.67 -17.35
C ILE A 81 3.80 8.19 -17.20
N PHE A 82 3.16 8.79 -16.20
CA PHE A 82 3.21 10.22 -15.95
C PHE A 82 4.64 10.72 -15.66
N LEU A 83 5.40 9.98 -14.83
CA LEU A 83 6.79 10.32 -14.52
C LEU A 83 7.69 10.22 -15.76
N VAL A 84 7.49 9.20 -16.61
CA VAL A 84 8.21 9.08 -17.89
C VAL A 84 7.89 10.27 -18.80
N ALA A 85 6.62 10.67 -18.89
CA ALA A 85 6.22 11.84 -19.68
C ALA A 85 6.87 13.14 -19.17
N LEU A 86 6.89 13.34 -17.85
CA LEU A 86 7.59 14.48 -17.23
C LEU A 86 9.10 14.45 -17.50
N TRP A 87 9.72 13.27 -17.42
CA TRP A 87 11.15 13.12 -17.68
C TRP A 87 11.49 13.49 -19.13
N ILE A 88 10.69 13.03 -20.11
CA ILE A 88 10.86 13.38 -21.53
C ILE A 88 10.69 14.89 -21.73
N TRP A 89 9.65 15.49 -21.14
CA TRP A 89 9.41 16.93 -21.22
C TRP A 89 10.60 17.72 -20.69
N GLN A 90 11.08 17.38 -19.50
CA GLN A 90 12.24 18.05 -18.89
C GLN A 90 13.52 17.87 -19.71
N HIS A 91 13.68 16.73 -20.39
CA HIS A 91 14.85 16.44 -21.21
C HIS A 91 14.84 17.21 -22.53
N PHE A 92 13.68 17.40 -23.17
CA PHE A 92 13.54 18.18 -24.41
C PHE A 92 13.39 19.69 -24.20
N SER A 93 13.01 20.12 -23.00
CA SER A 93 12.88 21.54 -22.64
C SER A 93 14.19 22.14 -22.09
N ARG A 94 15.30 21.40 -22.16
CA ARG A 94 16.68 21.86 -21.95
C ARG A 94 17.39 21.97 -23.29
#